data_AF-A0A7R9PK67-F1
#
_entry.id   AF-A0A7R9PK67-F1
#
_cell.length_a   1.000
_cell.length_b   1.000
_cell.length_c   1.000
_cell.angle_alpha   90.00
_cell.angle_beta   90.00
_cell.angle_gamma   90.00
#
_symmetry.space_group_name_H-M   'P 1'
#
loop_
_entity.id
_entity.type
_entity.pdbx_description
1 polymer ?
#
loop_
_entity_poly.entity_id
_entity_poly.type
_entity_poly.pdbx_seq_one_letter_code
_entity_poly.pdbx_strand_id
1 'polypeptide(L)'
;MIDATRCLHHQIFLVMAGILVMVTLVNYLLMVPMVFVGLLFYKIRQIYLSTGQDIKRLEGATRSPVFSHLAASLNGLTTIRACGAQQLVRQEFDSHQDLHTSSFYLTIATSVAFGFWLDVVSNIFVACVAFSFLILDENTLGADVGLAISQSLILTGMLQHGIRMSTEVVNHMTAVERILEYTKIDKEQGPESEPGEQ
;
A
#
# COMPACT_ATOMS: atom_id res chain seq x y z
N MET A 1 -9.96 -8.39 14.77
CA MET A 1 -9.65 -7.98 13.38
C MET A 1 -10.70 -7.03 12.81
N ILE A 2 -11.99 -7.38 12.89
CA ILE A 2 -13.11 -6.52 12.44
C ILE A 2 -13.14 -5.15 13.14
N ASP A 3 -12.80 -5.10 14.43
CA ASP A 3 -12.79 -3.83 15.19
C ASP A 3 -11.62 -2.90 14.82
N ALA A 4 -10.49 -3.47 14.41
CA ALA A 4 -9.35 -2.69 13.90
C ALA A 4 -9.69 -2.06 12.54
N THR A 5 -10.35 -2.80 11.65
CA THR A 5 -10.80 -2.28 10.34
C THR A 5 -11.87 -1.19 10.49
N ARG A 6 -12.77 -1.32 11.48
CA ARG A 6 -13.76 -0.29 11.82
C ARG A 6 -13.12 0.97 12.40
N CYS A 7 -12.14 0.82 13.30
CA CYS A 7 -11.39 1.94 13.85
C CYS A 7 -10.65 2.71 12.74
N LEU A 8 -10.06 1.99 11.79
CA LEU A 8 -9.31 2.56 10.68
C LEU A 8 -10.23 3.31 9.68
N HIS A 9 -11.43 2.80 9.41
CA HIS A 9 -12.45 3.54 8.63
C HIS A 9 -12.91 4.80 9.35
N HIS A 10 -13.11 4.73 10.67
CA HIS A 10 -13.51 5.89 11.46
C HIS A 10 -12.42 6.94 11.48
N GLN A 11 -11.16 6.53 11.65
CA GLN A 11 -9.99 7.41 11.62
C GLN A 11 -9.84 8.08 10.24
N ILE A 12 -9.97 7.34 9.13
CA ILE A 12 -9.93 7.93 7.77
C ILE A 12 -11.04 8.96 7.58
N PHE A 13 -12.27 8.64 7.99
CA PHE A 13 -13.40 9.56 7.86
C PHE A 13 -13.20 10.85 8.68
N LEU A 14 -12.75 10.72 9.93
CA LEU A 14 -12.44 11.86 10.80
C LEU A 14 -11.30 12.72 10.25
N VAL A 15 -10.23 12.11 9.73
CA VAL A 15 -9.11 12.85 9.14
C VAL A 15 -9.53 13.59 7.87
N MET A 16 -10.26 12.93 6.96
CA MET A 16 -10.77 13.57 5.74
C MET A 16 -11.74 14.71 6.05
N ALA A 17 -12.63 14.54 7.04
CA ALA A 17 -13.53 15.60 7.49
C ALA A 17 -12.77 16.76 8.14
N GLY A 18 -11.75 16.47 8.99
CA GLY A 18 -10.92 17.49 9.63
C GLY A 18 -10.13 18.34 8.63
N ILE A 19 -9.57 17.71 7.59
CA ILE A 19 -8.92 18.39 6.46
C ILE A 19 -9.91 19.33 5.77
N LEU A 20 -11.11 18.85 5.41
CA LEU A 20 -12.12 19.64 4.70
C LEU A 20 -12.57 20.86 5.53
N VAL A 21 -12.77 20.67 6.83
CA VAL A 21 -13.12 21.74 7.77
C VAL A 21 -11.99 22.77 7.91
N MET A 22 -10.74 22.34 8.07
CA MET A 22 -9.58 23.25 8.15
C MET A 22 -9.41 24.06 6.87
N VAL A 23 -9.61 23.46 5.69
CA VAL A 23 -9.56 24.20 4.41
C VAL A 23 -10.63 25.28 4.35
N THR A 24 -11.86 24.97 4.77
CA THR A 24 -12.96 25.96 4.77
C THR A 24 -12.76 27.09 5.76
N LEU A 25 -12.03 26.87 6.86
CA LEU A 25 -11.80 27.86 7.91
C LEU A 25 -10.63 28.80 7.61
N VAL A 26 -9.59 28.33 6.94
CA VAL A 26 -8.34 29.09 6.79
C VAL A 26 -8.43 30.16 5.70
N ASN A 27 -8.78 29.80 4.46
CA ASN A 27 -8.94 30.79 3.39
C ASN A 27 -9.57 30.18 2.14
N TYR A 28 -10.64 30.80 1.60
CA TYR A 28 -11.22 30.38 0.32
C TYR A 28 -10.21 30.46 -0.84
N LEU A 29 -9.25 31.40 -0.78
CA LEU A 29 -8.25 31.60 -1.83
C LEU A 29 -7.27 30.42 -1.97
N LEU A 30 -7.03 29.68 -0.89
CA LEU A 30 -6.14 28.49 -0.88
C LEU A 30 -6.85 27.21 -1.36
N MET A 31 -8.15 27.27 -1.64
CA MET A 31 -8.92 26.13 -2.12
C MET A 31 -8.48 25.67 -3.51
N VAL A 32 -8.15 26.59 -4.42
CA VAL A 32 -7.78 26.25 -5.81
C VAL A 32 -6.45 25.50 -5.89
N PRO A 33 -5.33 25.98 -5.28
CA PRO A 33 -4.08 25.23 -5.23
C PRO A 33 -4.22 23.87 -4.53
N MET A 34 -5.08 23.79 -3.52
CA MET A 34 -5.30 22.56 -2.76
C MET A 34 -6.02 21.49 -3.57
N VAL A 35 -7.04 21.85 -4.35
CA VAL A 35 -7.73 20.91 -5.25
C VAL A 35 -6.75 20.35 -6.29
N PHE A 36 -5.86 21.18 -6.81
CA PHE A 36 -4.83 20.75 -7.76
C PHE A 36 -3.87 19.72 -7.14
N VAL A 37 -3.34 20.00 -5.95
CA VAL A 37 -2.46 19.05 -5.22
C VAL A 37 -3.21 17.76 -4.85
N GLY A 38 -4.46 17.87 -4.42
CA GLY A 38 -5.31 16.70 -4.13
C GLY A 38 -5.50 15.80 -5.35
N LEU A 39 -5.66 16.39 -6.54
CA LEU A 39 -5.75 15.64 -7.80
C LEU A 39 -4.43 14.95 -8.16
N LEU A 40 -3.29 15.64 -8.01
CA LEU A 40 -1.97 15.04 -8.22
C LEU A 40 -1.73 13.84 -7.29
N PHE A 41 -2.04 14.02 -6.00
CA PHE A 41 -2.00 12.99 -4.98
C PHE A 41 -2.88 11.78 -5.34
N TYR A 42 -4.10 12.02 -5.83
CA TYR A 42 -4.99 10.96 -6.30
C TYR A 42 -4.40 10.17 -7.48
N LYS A 43 -3.78 10.87 -8.45
CA LYS A 43 -3.12 10.23 -9.60
C LYS A 43 -1.91 9.39 -9.19
N ILE A 44 -1.05 9.91 -8.30
CA ILE A 44 0.09 9.16 -7.75
C ILE A 44 -0.41 7.91 -7.02
N ARG A 45 -1.46 8.03 -6.21
CA ARG A 45 -2.08 6.90 -5.53
C ARG A 45 -2.59 5.84 -6.51
N GLN A 46 -3.25 6.25 -7.59
CA GLN A 46 -3.79 5.32 -8.59
C GLN A 46 -2.67 4.50 -9.26
N ILE A 47 -1.58 5.16 -9.63
CA ILE A 47 -0.40 4.51 -10.23
C ILE A 47 0.21 3.54 -9.22
N TYR A 48 0.46 4.00 -7.98
CA TYR A 48 1.02 3.17 -6.92
C TYR A 48 0.16 1.93 -6.65
N LEU A 49 -1.16 2.08 -6.61
CA LEU A 49 -2.06 0.97 -6.30
C LEU A 49 -1.99 -0.11 -7.37
N SER A 50 -1.99 0.27 -8.65
CA SER A 50 -1.83 -0.67 -9.76
C SER A 50 -0.48 -1.38 -9.69
N THR A 51 0.61 -0.63 -9.59
CA THR A 51 1.97 -1.20 -9.57
C THR A 51 2.23 -2.03 -8.32
N GLY A 52 1.78 -1.58 -7.15
CA GLY A 52 1.94 -2.27 -5.88
C GLY A 52 1.18 -3.60 -5.83
N GLN A 53 0.00 -3.67 -6.47
CA GLN A 53 -0.75 -4.92 -6.60
C GLN A 53 -0.02 -5.95 -7.45
N ASP A 54 0.56 -5.55 -8.58
CA ASP A 54 1.32 -6.44 -9.46
C ASP A 54 2.59 -6.96 -8.78
N ILE A 55 3.33 -6.09 -8.09
CA ILE A 55 4.52 -6.48 -7.32
C ILE A 55 4.14 -7.43 -6.18
N LYS A 56 3.02 -7.19 -5.50
CA LYS A 56 2.55 -8.08 -4.43
C LYS A 56 2.08 -9.44 -4.96
N ARG A 57 1.56 -9.50 -6.19
CA ARG A 57 1.28 -10.77 -6.89
C ARG A 57 2.58 -11.52 -7.20
N LEU A 58 3.61 -10.82 -7.67
CA LEU A 58 4.94 -11.40 -7.91
C LEU A 58 5.60 -11.93 -6.62
N GLU A 59 5.53 -11.18 -5.52
CA GLU A 59 6.00 -11.63 -4.20
C GLU A 59 5.27 -12.91 -3.77
N GLY A 60 3.93 -12.95 -3.92
CA GLY A 60 3.15 -14.14 -3.61
C GLY A 60 3.51 -15.36 -4.47
N ALA A 61 3.76 -15.15 -5.77
CA ALA A 61 4.14 -16.22 -6.70
C ALA A 61 5.54 -16.78 -6.40
N THR A 62 6.50 -15.94 -6.02
CA THR A 62 7.88 -16.35 -5.69
C THR A 62 7.99 -16.96 -4.31
N ARG A 63 7.06 -16.64 -3.40
CA ARG A 63 7.01 -17.20 -2.05
C ARG A 63 6.59 -18.68 -2.01
N SER A 64 5.64 -19.09 -2.86
CA SER A 64 5.09 -20.46 -2.82
C SER A 64 6.12 -21.57 -3.09
N PRO A 65 7.02 -21.45 -4.10
CA PRO A 65 8.07 -22.43 -4.35
C PRO A 65 8.98 -22.68 -3.16
N VAL A 66 9.33 -21.64 -2.37
CA VAL A 66 10.16 -21.77 -1.17
C VAL A 66 9.53 -22.74 -0.17
N PHE A 67 8.24 -22.59 0.11
CA PHE A 67 7.52 -23.48 1.04
C PHE A 67 7.33 -24.89 0.48
N SER A 68 7.01 -25.01 -0.81
CA SER A 68 6.85 -26.31 -1.47
C SER A 68 8.16 -27.11 -1.49
N HIS A 69 9.27 -26.45 -1.83
CA HIS A 69 10.60 -27.06 -1.86
C HIS A 69 11.06 -27.48 -0.45
N LEU A 70 10.79 -26.65 0.56
CA LEU A 70 11.05 -26.99 1.96
C LEU A 70 10.25 -28.24 2.40
N ALA A 71 8.95 -28.29 2.09
CA ALA A 71 8.11 -29.44 2.42
C ALA A 71 8.59 -30.73 1.73
N ALA A 72 8.93 -30.66 0.43
CA ALA A 72 9.49 -31.79 -0.31
C ALA A 72 10.82 -32.27 0.28
N SER A 73 11.69 -31.34 0.67
CA SER A 73 12.99 -31.64 1.27
C SER A 73 12.86 -32.33 2.63
N LEU A 74 11.88 -31.91 3.46
CA LEU A 74 11.60 -32.54 4.75
C LEU A 74 11.04 -33.96 4.59
N ASN A 75 10.11 -34.15 3.65
CA ASN A 75 9.53 -35.46 3.36
C ASN A 75 10.54 -36.44 2.75
N GLY A 76 11.48 -35.94 1.91
CA GLY A 76 12.50 -36.73 1.23
C GLY A 76 13.87 -36.78 1.94
N LEU A 77 13.95 -36.35 3.20
CA LEU A 77 15.23 -36.09 3.88
C LEU A 77 16.16 -37.32 3.93
N THR A 78 15.60 -38.50 4.16
CA THR A 78 16.35 -39.77 4.19
C THR A 78 16.96 -40.10 2.83
N THR A 79 16.18 -39.96 1.75
CA THR A 79 16.63 -40.17 0.36
C THR A 79 17.74 -39.18 -0.01
N ILE A 80 17.57 -37.90 0.30
CA ILE A 80 18.57 -36.86 0.00
C ILE A 80 19.91 -37.18 0.68
N ARG A 81 19.87 -37.62 1.95
CA ARG A 81 21.07 -38.01 2.69
C ARG A 81 21.72 -39.29 2.16
N ALA A 82 20.91 -40.28 1.79
CA ALA A 82 21.39 -41.54 1.22
C ALA A 82 22.08 -41.32 -0.14
N CYS A 83 21.60 -40.37 -0.94
CA CYS A 83 22.17 -40.03 -2.25
C CYS A 83 23.31 -39.01 -2.21
N GLY A 84 23.64 -38.43 -1.04
CA GLY A 84 24.67 -37.38 -0.95
C GLY A 84 24.30 -36.07 -1.68
N ALA A 85 23.00 -35.82 -1.93
CA ALA A 85 22.51 -34.72 -2.75
C ALA A 85 22.21 -33.42 -1.98
N GLN A 86 22.68 -33.30 -0.73
CA GLN A 86 22.37 -32.18 0.16
C GLN A 86 22.78 -30.83 -0.45
N GLN A 87 23.93 -30.76 -1.11
CA GLN A 87 24.43 -29.53 -1.70
C GLN A 87 23.58 -29.05 -2.88
N LEU A 88 23.08 -29.98 -3.71
CA LEU A 88 22.21 -29.67 -4.84
C LEU A 88 20.88 -29.10 -4.33
N VAL A 89 20.23 -29.78 -3.39
CA VAL A 89 18.97 -29.33 -2.79
C VAL A 89 19.13 -27.98 -2.09
N ARG A 90 20.28 -27.75 -1.44
CA ARG A 90 20.61 -26.46 -0.83
C ARG A 90 20.72 -25.34 -1.87
N GLN A 91 21.44 -25.56 -2.97
CA GLN A 91 21.59 -24.57 -4.04
C GLN A 91 20.25 -24.21 -4.69
N GLU A 92 19.37 -25.19 -4.90
CA GLU A 92 18.03 -24.94 -5.43
C GLU A 92 17.18 -24.10 -4.45
N PHE A 93 17.26 -24.41 -3.15
CA PHE A 93 16.58 -23.64 -2.12
C PHE A 93 17.10 -22.19 -2.04
N ASP A 94 18.42 -22.00 -2.09
CA ASP A 94 19.05 -20.67 -2.09
C ASP A 94 18.56 -19.86 -3.31
N SER A 95 18.44 -20.47 -4.50
CA SER A 95 17.90 -19.80 -5.69
C SER A 95 16.44 -19.35 -5.54
N HIS A 96 15.58 -20.20 -4.98
CA HIS A 96 14.20 -19.81 -4.68
C HIS A 96 14.14 -18.67 -3.64
N GLN A 97 15.01 -18.71 -2.63
CA GLN A 97 15.08 -17.69 -1.60
C GLN A 97 15.57 -16.33 -2.15
N ASP A 98 16.57 -16.32 -3.03
CA ASP A 98 17.07 -15.11 -3.67
C ASP A 98 15.99 -14.43 -4.50
N LEU A 99 15.21 -15.21 -5.26
CA LEU A 99 14.11 -14.70 -6.07
C LEU A 99 12.97 -14.12 -5.22
N HIS A 100 12.59 -14.81 -4.13
CA HIS A 100 11.60 -14.29 -3.17
C HIS A 100 12.10 -13.01 -2.50
N THR A 101 13.35 -12.99 -2.04
CA THR A 101 13.96 -11.84 -1.36
C THR A 101 14.00 -10.62 -2.28
N SER A 102 14.36 -10.79 -3.55
CA SER A 102 14.35 -9.72 -4.55
C SER A 102 12.94 -9.14 -4.76
N SER A 103 11.93 -10.01 -4.90
CA SER A 103 10.53 -9.60 -5.08
C SER A 103 9.97 -8.90 -3.83
N PHE A 104 10.34 -9.39 -2.65
CA PHE A 104 9.98 -8.77 -1.38
C PHE A 104 10.63 -7.38 -1.23
N TYR A 105 11.91 -7.26 -1.57
CA TYR A 105 12.60 -5.97 -1.57
C TYR A 105 11.93 -4.97 -2.51
N LEU A 106 11.50 -5.39 -3.71
CA LEU A 106 10.77 -4.55 -4.65
C LEU A 106 9.45 -4.02 -4.06
N THR A 107 8.76 -4.83 -3.24
CA THR A 107 7.55 -4.41 -2.51
C THR A 107 7.86 -3.27 -1.53
N ILE A 108 8.96 -3.40 -0.77
CA ILE A 108 9.42 -2.36 0.17
C ILE A 108 9.84 -1.10 -0.59
N ALA A 109 10.67 -1.24 -1.62
CA ALA A 109 11.19 -0.13 -2.41
C ALA A 109 10.05 0.70 -3.04
N THR A 110 9.01 0.04 -3.55
CA THR A 110 7.86 0.72 -4.14
C THR A 110 7.08 1.50 -3.10
N SER A 111 6.89 0.95 -1.89
CA SER A 111 6.24 1.65 -0.77
C SER A 111 7.01 2.89 -0.34
N VAL A 112 8.34 2.79 -0.24
CA VAL A 112 9.22 3.93 0.07
C VAL A 112 9.18 4.98 -1.04
N ALA A 113 9.25 4.56 -2.30
CA ALA A 113 9.20 5.47 -3.45
C ALA A 113 7.87 6.25 -3.50
N PHE A 114 6.75 5.59 -3.23
CA PHE A 114 5.45 6.26 -3.11
C PHE A 114 5.44 7.33 -2.03
N GLY A 115 5.99 7.01 -0.86
CA GLY A 115 6.14 7.99 0.21
C GLY A 115 6.99 9.19 -0.20
N PHE A 116 8.14 8.92 -0.81
CA PHE A 116 9.05 9.95 -1.32
C PHE A 116 8.36 10.88 -2.34
N TRP A 117 7.61 10.34 -3.30
CA TRP A 117 6.89 11.15 -4.29
C TRP A 117 5.81 12.04 -3.66
N LEU A 118 5.10 11.53 -2.65
CA LEU A 118 4.16 12.35 -1.87
C LEU A 118 4.88 13.50 -1.16
N ASP A 119 6.07 13.25 -0.61
CA ASP A 119 6.90 14.25 0.09
C ASP A 119 7.45 15.31 -0.86
N VAL A 120 7.87 14.92 -2.07
CA VAL A 120 8.31 15.86 -3.11
C VAL A 120 7.19 16.83 -3.48
N VAL A 121 5.98 16.32 -3.76
CA VAL A 121 4.83 17.18 -4.13
C VAL A 121 4.41 18.10 -2.97
N SER A 122 4.44 17.61 -1.74
CA SER A 122 4.16 18.44 -0.55
C SER A 122 5.18 19.56 -0.36
N ASN A 123 6.47 19.26 -0.52
CA ASN A 123 7.53 20.27 -0.42
C ASN A 123 7.42 21.32 -1.52
N ILE A 124 7.12 20.92 -2.77
CA ILE A 124 6.88 21.87 -3.87
C ILE A 124 5.70 22.77 -3.55
N PHE A 125 4.60 22.22 -3.02
CA PHE A 125 3.44 23.02 -2.63
C PHE A 125 3.77 24.05 -1.54
N VAL A 126 4.44 23.64 -0.46
CA VAL A 126 4.84 24.55 0.62
C VAL A 126 5.79 25.63 0.11
N ALA A 127 6.73 25.28 -0.78
CA ALA A 127 7.60 26.25 -1.43
C ALA A 127 6.80 27.25 -2.28
N CYS A 128 5.84 26.81 -3.10
CA CYS A 128 4.98 27.69 -3.87
C CYS A 128 4.17 28.64 -2.98
N VAL A 129 3.62 28.15 -1.86
CA VAL A 129 2.91 29.00 -0.89
C VAL A 129 3.85 30.06 -0.31
N ALA A 130 5.05 29.66 0.13
CA ALA A 130 6.04 30.59 0.69
C ALA A 130 6.47 31.67 -0.33
N PHE A 131 6.75 31.28 -1.58
CA PHE A 131 7.12 32.24 -2.64
C PHE A 131 5.95 33.13 -3.07
N SER A 132 4.72 32.63 -3.03
CA SER A 132 3.53 33.43 -3.34
C SER A 132 3.40 34.64 -2.40
N PHE A 133 3.60 34.44 -1.10
CA PHE A 133 3.57 35.55 -0.14
C PHE A 133 4.73 36.54 -0.31
N LEU A 134 5.90 36.08 -0.77
CA LEU A 134 7.05 36.95 -1.02
C LEU A 134 6.83 37.88 -2.23
N ILE A 135 6.08 37.44 -3.24
CA ILE A 135 5.91 38.16 -4.51
C ILE A 135 4.65 39.05 -4.51
N LEU A 136 3.57 38.62 -3.87
CA LEU A 136 2.27 39.27 -4.00
C LEU A 136 1.97 40.38 -2.98
N ASP A 137 2.66 40.43 -1.84
CA ASP A 137 2.27 41.35 -0.75
C ASP A 137 3.46 42.12 -0.16
N GLU A 138 3.46 43.44 -0.38
CA GLU A 138 4.34 44.38 0.36
C GLU A 138 3.75 44.79 1.72
N ASN A 139 2.46 44.51 2.00
CA ASN A 139 1.74 45.00 3.18
C ASN A 139 1.23 43.90 4.14
N THR A 140 1.56 42.62 3.94
CA THR A 140 1.15 41.56 4.86
C THR A 140 1.93 41.55 6.16
N LEU A 141 1.22 41.41 7.28
CA LEU A 141 1.81 41.11 8.58
C LEU A 141 2.48 39.74 8.53
N GLY A 142 3.73 39.63 8.99
CA GLY A 142 4.46 38.35 9.02
C GLY A 142 3.76 37.25 9.83
N ALA A 143 2.86 37.64 10.75
CA ALA A 143 1.99 36.72 11.48
C ALA A 143 1.04 35.94 10.56
N ASP A 144 0.47 36.58 9.54
CA ASP A 144 -0.47 35.94 8.60
C ASP A 144 0.25 34.98 7.65
N VAL A 145 1.46 35.35 7.22
CA VAL A 145 2.33 34.49 6.39
C VAL A 145 2.73 33.23 7.17
N GLY A 146 3.18 33.40 8.41
CA GLY A 146 3.55 32.28 9.29
C GLY A 146 2.37 31.35 9.57
N LEU A 147 1.17 31.91 9.77
CA LEU A 147 -0.06 31.14 9.93
C LEU A 147 -0.37 30.36 8.65
N ALA A 148 -0.35 31.00 7.48
CA ALA A 148 -0.67 30.35 6.20
C ALA A 148 0.29 29.20 5.87
N ILE A 149 1.61 29.38 6.10
CA ILE A 149 2.61 28.33 5.90
C ILE A 149 2.40 27.17 6.88
N SER A 150 2.18 27.46 8.16
CA SER A 150 1.96 26.44 9.20
C SER A 150 0.71 25.61 8.92
N GLN A 151 -0.38 26.27 8.52
CA GLN A 151 -1.62 25.60 8.14
C GLN A 151 -1.44 24.76 6.88
N SER A 152 -0.71 25.26 5.89
CA SER A 152 -0.40 24.53 4.65
C SER A 152 0.38 23.24 4.93
N LEU A 153 1.38 23.30 5.82
CA LEU A 153 2.17 22.14 6.25
C LEU A 153 1.33 21.08 6.97
N ILE A 154 0.48 21.50 7.92
CA ILE A 154 -0.40 20.59 8.65
C ILE A 154 -1.37 19.90 7.67
N LEU A 155 -1.94 20.68 6.75
CA LEU A 155 -2.90 20.21 5.76
C LEU A 155 -2.29 19.20 4.80
N THR A 156 -1.14 19.50 4.19
CA THR A 156 -0.48 18.55 3.29
C THR A 156 -0.01 17.31 4.02
N GLY A 157 0.51 17.44 5.24
CA GLY A 157 0.90 16.30 6.06
C GLY A 157 -0.27 15.35 6.37
N MET A 158 -1.43 15.90 6.73
CA MET A 158 -2.64 15.09 6.97
C MET A 158 -3.14 14.40 5.69
N LEU A 159 -3.09 15.08 4.54
CA LEU A 159 -3.46 14.48 3.25
C LEU A 159 -2.54 13.34 2.85
N GLN A 160 -1.22 13.53 2.97
CA GLN A 160 -0.24 12.47 2.72
C GLN A 160 -0.52 11.25 3.61
N HIS A 161 -0.76 11.48 4.90
CA HIS A 161 -1.09 10.42 5.84
C HIS A 161 -2.40 9.69 5.45
N GLY A 162 -3.46 10.44 5.13
CA GLY A 162 -4.74 9.88 4.71
C GLY A 162 -4.64 9.02 3.46
N ILE A 163 -3.84 9.42 2.47
CA ILE A 163 -3.63 8.64 1.23
C ILE A 163 -2.85 7.36 1.51
N ARG A 164 -1.78 7.43 2.33
CA ARG A 164 -1.02 6.24 2.74
C ARG A 164 -1.93 5.25 3.45
N MET A 165 -2.73 5.72 4.39
CA MET A 165 -3.68 4.89 5.13
C MET A 165 -4.78 4.31 4.23
N SER A 166 -5.36 5.10 3.31
CA SER A 166 -6.31 4.58 2.31
C SER A 166 -5.72 3.44 1.49
N THR A 167 -4.45 3.56 1.14
CA THR A 167 -3.74 2.57 0.33
C THR A 167 -3.49 1.28 1.11
N GLU A 168 -3.13 1.37 2.39
CA GLU A 168 -3.01 0.20 3.28
C GLU A 168 -4.33 -0.56 3.42
N VAL A 169 -5.45 0.17 3.55
CA VAL A 169 -6.79 -0.46 3.58
C VAL A 169 -7.05 -1.27 2.33
N VAL A 170 -6.81 -0.68 1.15
CA VAL A 170 -7.03 -1.40 -0.12
C VAL A 170 -6.13 -2.63 -0.21
N ASN A 171 -4.87 -2.51 0.21
CA ASN A 171 -3.92 -3.62 0.24
C ASN A 171 -4.34 -4.77 1.16
N HIS A 172 -5.10 -4.49 2.22
CA HIS A 172 -5.68 -5.51 3.11
C HIS A 172 -6.99 -6.08 2.56
N MET A 173 -7.81 -5.27 1.89
CA MET A 173 -9.07 -5.72 1.30
C MET A 173 -8.89 -6.80 0.23
N THR A 174 -7.77 -6.82 -0.51
CA THR A 174 -7.46 -7.90 -1.46
C THR A 174 -7.46 -9.29 -0.81
N ALA A 175 -7.08 -9.42 0.46
CA ALA A 175 -7.13 -10.70 1.16
C ALA A 175 -8.57 -11.12 1.50
N VAL A 176 -9.43 -10.16 1.84
CA VAL A 176 -10.86 -10.39 2.12
C VAL A 176 -11.58 -10.81 0.84
N GLU A 177 -11.28 -10.14 -0.27
CA GLU A 177 -11.83 -10.48 -1.60
C GLU A 177 -11.52 -11.93 -1.98
N ARG A 178 -10.28 -12.39 -1.79
CA ARG A 178 -9.89 -13.79 -2.01
C ARG A 178 -10.68 -14.78 -1.15
N ILE A 179 -10.89 -14.49 0.14
CA ILE A 179 -11.68 -15.38 1.03
C ILE A 179 -13.14 -15.45 0.56
N LEU A 180 -13.69 -14.31 0.12
CA LEU A 180 -15.04 -14.25 -0.41
C LEU A 180 -15.19 -15.05 -1.72
N GLU A 181 -14.17 -15.02 -2.58
CA GLU A 181 -14.11 -15.86 -3.78
C GLU A 181 -14.19 -17.35 -3.42
N TYR A 182 -13.40 -17.83 -2.44
CA TYR A 182 -13.45 -19.23 -1.98
C TYR A 182 -14.82 -19.66 -1.44
N THR A 183 -15.63 -18.73 -0.94
CA THR A 183 -17.00 -19.03 -0.45
C THR A 183 -17.99 -19.26 -1.60
N LYS A 184 -17.67 -18.76 -2.80
CA LYS A 184 -18.53 -18.81 -3.99
C LYS A 184 -18.15 -19.91 -4.97
N ILE A 185 -17.09 -20.68 -4.70
CA ILE A 185 -16.67 -21.79 -5.56
C ILE A 185 -17.72 -22.89 -5.49
N ASP A 186 -18.06 -23.46 -6.64
CA ASP A 186 -18.96 -24.61 -6.74
C ASP A 186 -18.40 -25.77 -5.91
N LYS A 187 -19.25 -26.35 -5.05
CA LYS A 187 -18.87 -27.52 -4.26
C LYS A 187 -18.56 -28.67 -5.22
N GLU A 188 -17.44 -29.36 -4.99
CA GLU A 188 -17.14 -30.60 -5.71
C GLU A 188 -18.37 -31.52 -5.65
N GLN A 189 -18.78 -32.03 -6.82
CA GLN A 189 -19.82 -33.05 -6.89
C GLN A 189 -19.33 -34.22 -6.04
N GLY A 190 -20.12 -34.60 -5.03
CA GLY A 190 -19.82 -35.77 -4.20
C GLY A 190 -19.61 -36.99 -5.10
N PRO A 191 -18.79 -37.97 -4.66
CA PRO A 191 -18.46 -39.13 -5.48
C PRO A 191 -19.75 -39.71 -6.06
N GLU A 192 -19.81 -39.77 -7.39
CA GLU A 192 -20.86 -40.42 -8.14
C GLU A 192 -20.98 -41.81 -7.55
N SER A 193 -22.07 -42.06 -6.83
CA SER A 193 -22.34 -43.38 -6.27
C SER A 193 -22.60 -44.25 -7.49
N GLU A 194 -21.59 -45.03 -7.88
CA GLU A 194 -21.77 -46.07 -8.87
C GLU A 194 -22.77 -47.13 -8.38
N PRO A 195 -23.43 -47.79 -9.33
CA PRO A 195 -24.84 -48.16 -9.21
C PRO A 195 -25.05 -49.55 -8.61
N GLY A 196 -26.12 -49.66 -7.82
CA GLY A 196 -26.81 -50.92 -7.55
C GLY A 196 -26.45 -51.57 -6.21
N GLU A 197 -27.39 -51.47 -5.27
CA GLU A 197 -27.73 -52.62 -4.43
C GLU A 197 -29.25 -52.74 -4.38
N GLN A 198 -29.67 -53.99 -4.36
CA GLN A 198 -30.93 -54.59 -4.80
C GLN A 198 -32.13 -54.28 -3.90
#